data_AF-A0A7J5BQQ3-F1
#
_entry.id   AF-A0A7J5BQQ3-F1
#
_cell.length_a   1.000
_cell.length_b   1.000
_cell.length_c   1.000
_cell.angle_alpha   90.00
_cell.angle_beta   90.00
_cell.angle_gamma   90.00
#
_symmetry.space_group_name_H-M   'P 1'
#
loop_
_entity.id
_entity.type
_entity.pdbx_description
1 polymer ?
#
loop_
_entity_poly.entity_id
_entity_poly.type
_entity_poly.pdbx_seq_one_letter_code
_entity_poly.pdbx_strand_id
1 'polypeptide(L)'
;MSDITSAATKPAVQFEHHHILPIPEHARNGTTKSLFGIWVGINMLPLTVVTGAIASSAFGLSIGWSIVAILTGNLIGALGSALHASQGPHLGIPQMLQARAQFGYYGGSILAVIALLMFLGFFASILVVAKDSLLAVFPELNPTLVIVVFAAVGIVIAIVGYDLLQKAMAILSTIIAISVAVAMVGMLLNTDFTGSAHSGWGEALGRGVTG
;
A
#
# COMPACT_ATOMS: atom_id res chain seq x y z
N MET A 1 -19.91 -29.05 -42.14
CA MET A 1 -18.51 -29.05 -41.68
C MET A 1 -18.40 -27.90 -40.69
N SER A 2 -18.70 -28.18 -39.42
CA SER A 2 -18.87 -27.18 -38.35
C SER A 2 -17.66 -27.22 -37.43
N ASP A 3 -16.75 -26.25 -37.59
CA ASP A 3 -15.67 -26.03 -36.63
C ASP A 3 -16.26 -25.33 -35.41
N ILE A 4 -16.44 -26.12 -34.34
CA ILE A 4 -16.86 -25.62 -33.04
C ILE A 4 -15.67 -24.85 -32.45
N THR A 5 -15.87 -23.55 -32.30
CA THR A 5 -15.04 -22.64 -31.52
C THR A 5 -14.87 -23.21 -30.10
N SER A 6 -13.80 -23.95 -29.88
CA SER A 6 -13.39 -24.36 -28.54
C SER A 6 -12.87 -23.12 -27.81
N ALA A 7 -13.76 -22.43 -27.11
CA ALA A 7 -13.38 -21.41 -26.15
C ALA A 7 -12.59 -22.11 -25.03
N ALA A 8 -11.26 -22.07 -25.13
CA ALA A 8 -10.36 -22.61 -24.13
C ALA A 8 -10.63 -21.92 -22.79
N THR A 9 -11.27 -22.64 -21.87
CA THR A 9 -11.44 -22.22 -20.48
C THR A 9 -10.06 -22.05 -19.86
N LYS A 10 -9.63 -20.80 -19.62
CA LYS A 10 -8.39 -20.52 -18.87
C LYS A 10 -8.52 -21.18 -17.49
N PRO A 11 -7.59 -22.06 -17.09
CA PRO A 11 -7.62 -22.66 -15.77
C PRO A 11 -7.51 -21.58 -14.70
N ALA A 12 -8.24 -21.74 -13.59
CA ALA A 12 -8.37 -20.76 -12.53
C ALA A 12 -7.07 -20.51 -11.73
N VAL A 13 -6.08 -21.40 -11.87
CA VAL A 13 -4.76 -21.31 -11.24
C VAL A 13 -3.71 -21.73 -12.27
N GLN A 14 -2.86 -20.80 -12.69
CA GLN A 14 -1.65 -21.07 -13.46
C GLN A 14 -0.47 -20.94 -12.51
N PHE A 15 0.34 -21.99 -12.39
CA PHE A 15 1.59 -21.91 -11.66
C PHE A 15 2.55 -20.99 -12.43
N GLU A 16 3.09 -19.97 -11.75
CA GLU A 16 4.07 -19.06 -12.33
C GLU A 16 5.39 -19.82 -12.54
N HIS A 17 5.82 -19.95 -13.80
CA HIS A 17 7.03 -20.68 -14.18
C HIS A 17 8.23 -19.75 -14.42
N HIS A 18 8.01 -18.44 -14.60
CA HIS A 18 9.07 -17.49 -14.90
C HIS A 18 9.52 -16.80 -13.61
N HIS A 19 10.38 -17.49 -12.85
CA HIS A 19 10.92 -16.97 -11.59
C HIS A 19 11.74 -15.68 -11.80
N ILE A 20 12.97 -15.81 -12.33
CA ILE A 20 13.89 -14.69 -12.56
C ILE A 20 14.14 -14.45 -14.05
N LEU A 21 13.54 -15.28 -14.90
CA LEU A 21 13.79 -15.27 -16.34
C LEU A 21 12.97 -14.17 -17.02
N PRO A 22 13.45 -13.63 -18.16
CA PRO A 22 12.70 -12.66 -18.92
C PRO A 22 11.32 -13.19 -19.36
N ILE A 23 10.29 -12.36 -19.26
CA ILE A 23 8.94 -12.69 -19.74
C ILE A 23 8.87 -12.48 -21.27
N PRO A 24 8.51 -13.51 -22.07
CA PRO A 24 8.35 -13.39 -23.52
C PRO A 24 7.26 -12.39 -23.91
N GLU A 25 7.39 -11.71 -25.07
CA GLU A 25 6.44 -10.67 -25.50
C GLU A 25 4.99 -11.15 -25.58
N HIS A 26 4.76 -12.36 -26.09
CA HIS A 26 3.41 -12.95 -26.22
C HIS A 26 2.74 -13.26 -24.88
N ALA A 27 3.50 -13.31 -23.78
CA ALA A 27 2.99 -13.52 -22.43
C ALA A 27 2.70 -12.20 -21.69
N ARG A 28 3.07 -11.04 -22.26
CA ARG A 28 2.87 -9.70 -21.66
C ARG A 28 1.43 -9.23 -21.88
N ASN A 29 0.55 -9.54 -20.94
CA ASN A 29 -0.89 -9.26 -21.03
C ASN A 29 -1.39 -8.14 -20.09
N GLY A 30 -0.48 -7.44 -19.41
CA GLY A 30 -0.82 -6.35 -18.49
C GLY A 30 -1.40 -5.14 -19.24
N THR A 31 -2.51 -4.58 -18.75
CA THR A 31 -3.13 -3.38 -19.31
C THR A 31 -2.98 -2.20 -18.34
N THR A 32 -2.98 -0.97 -18.85
CA THR A 32 -2.91 0.23 -17.99
C THR A 32 -4.05 0.28 -16.96
N LYS A 33 -5.25 -0.17 -17.35
CA LYS A 33 -6.41 -0.24 -16.44
C LYS A 33 -6.23 -1.28 -15.34
N SER A 34 -5.70 -2.47 -15.67
CA SER A 34 -5.42 -3.47 -14.65
C SER A 34 -4.32 -3.01 -13.69
N LEU A 35 -3.28 -2.32 -14.20
CA LEU A 35 -2.24 -1.73 -13.37
C LEU A 35 -2.79 -0.66 -12.42
N PHE A 36 -3.65 0.23 -12.92
CA PHE A 36 -4.32 1.22 -12.08
C PHE A 36 -5.12 0.55 -10.95
N GLY A 37 -5.94 -0.46 -11.28
CA GLY A 37 -6.73 -1.19 -10.29
C GLY A 37 -5.87 -1.88 -9.23
N ILE A 38 -4.78 -2.52 -9.63
CA ILE A 38 -3.80 -3.14 -8.71
C ILE A 38 -3.20 -2.09 -7.77
N TRP A 39 -2.76 -0.94 -8.31
CA TRP A 39 -2.13 0.11 -7.52
C TRP A 39 -3.11 0.76 -6.53
N VAL A 40 -4.34 1.04 -6.95
CA VAL A 40 -5.38 1.56 -6.05
C VAL A 40 -5.66 0.53 -4.94
N GLY A 41 -5.83 -0.74 -5.30
CA GLY A 41 -6.11 -1.81 -4.32
C GLY A 41 -5.01 -1.96 -3.28
N ILE A 42 -3.74 -1.97 -3.69
CA ILE A 42 -2.59 -2.09 -2.78
C ILE A 42 -2.48 -0.86 -1.87
N ASN A 43 -2.81 0.34 -2.36
CA ASN A 43 -2.70 1.57 -1.56
C ASN A 43 -3.88 1.79 -0.60
N MET A 44 -4.98 1.07 -0.74
CA MET A 44 -6.10 1.09 0.21
C MET A 44 -5.76 0.26 1.46
N LEU A 45 -4.77 0.72 2.20
CA LEU A 45 -4.31 0.13 3.46
C LEU A 45 -4.37 1.18 4.59
N PRO A 46 -4.45 0.76 5.86
CA PRO A 46 -4.68 1.69 6.98
C PRO A 46 -3.59 2.75 7.12
N LEU A 47 -2.33 2.39 6.89
CA LEU A 47 -1.19 3.32 6.94
C LEU A 47 -1.35 4.47 5.91
N THR A 48 -1.88 4.23 4.72
CA THR A 48 -2.14 5.28 3.71
C THR A 48 -3.21 6.24 4.20
N VAL A 49 -4.27 5.72 4.82
CA VAL A 49 -5.36 6.53 5.38
C VAL A 49 -4.84 7.44 6.48
N VAL A 50 -4.10 6.87 7.44
CA VAL A 50 -3.49 7.62 8.54
C VAL A 50 -2.53 8.67 8.00
N THR A 51 -1.65 8.30 7.05
CA THR A 51 -0.69 9.23 6.44
C THR A 51 -1.39 10.39 5.74
N GLY A 52 -2.48 10.12 5.00
CA GLY A 52 -3.29 11.17 4.36
C GLY A 52 -3.92 12.12 5.39
N ALA A 53 -4.39 11.59 6.52
CA ALA A 53 -4.98 12.39 7.60
C ALA A 53 -3.96 13.31 8.30
N ILE A 54 -2.65 13.06 8.20
CA ILE A 54 -1.60 13.93 8.79
C ILE A 54 -1.66 15.34 8.19
N ALA A 55 -2.01 15.48 6.91
CA ALA A 55 -2.10 16.78 6.24
C ALA A 55 -3.05 17.75 6.97
N SER A 56 -4.24 17.27 7.37
CA SER A 56 -5.20 18.08 8.11
C SER A 56 -4.96 18.06 9.62
N SER A 57 -4.62 16.91 10.19
CA SER A 57 -4.52 16.74 11.66
C SER A 57 -3.24 17.30 12.28
N ALA A 58 -2.10 17.16 11.62
CA ALA A 58 -0.81 17.59 12.15
C ALA A 58 -0.36 18.95 11.58
N PHE A 59 -0.62 19.18 10.29
CA PHE A 59 -0.23 20.42 9.62
C PHE A 59 -1.34 21.47 9.57
N GLY A 60 -2.56 21.14 10.03
CA GLY A 60 -3.67 22.08 10.12
C GLY A 60 -4.22 22.55 8.76
N LEU A 61 -3.94 21.83 7.66
CA LEU A 61 -4.52 22.19 6.37
C LEU A 61 -6.02 21.89 6.35
N SER A 62 -6.80 22.77 5.71
CA SER A 62 -8.18 22.42 5.37
C SER A 62 -8.21 21.19 4.46
N ILE A 63 -9.33 20.48 4.41
CA ILE A 63 -9.47 19.26 3.60
C ILE A 63 -9.13 19.52 2.13
N GLY A 64 -9.62 20.64 1.57
CA GLY A 64 -9.34 21.03 0.19
C GLY A 64 -7.84 21.22 -0.06
N TRP A 65 -7.15 21.95 0.81
CA TRP A 65 -5.70 22.15 0.69
C TRP A 65 -4.90 20.88 0.96
N SER A 66 -5.38 20.01 1.87
CA SER A 66 -4.80 18.70 2.11
C SER A 66 -4.83 17.84 0.85
N ILE A 67 -5.97 17.78 0.16
CA ILE A 67 -6.12 17.06 -1.11
C ILE A 67 -5.18 17.64 -2.16
N VAL A 68 -5.14 18.95 -2.33
CA VAL A 68 -4.26 19.61 -3.31
C VAL A 68 -2.79 19.30 -3.03
N ALA A 69 -2.35 19.41 -1.77
CA ALA A 69 -0.98 19.12 -1.37
C ALA A 69 -0.62 17.65 -1.63
N ILE A 70 -1.49 16.71 -1.24
CA ILE A 70 -1.30 15.27 -1.45
C ILE A 70 -1.24 14.96 -2.96
N LEU A 71 -2.16 15.49 -3.76
CA LEU A 71 -2.17 15.26 -5.20
C LEU A 71 -0.92 15.83 -5.88
N THR A 72 -0.50 17.03 -5.50
CA THR A 72 0.70 17.67 -6.04
C THR A 72 1.96 16.88 -5.69
N GLY A 73 2.10 16.45 -4.43
CA GLY A 73 3.20 15.61 -3.99
C GLY A 73 3.24 14.27 -4.72
N ASN A 74 2.08 13.61 -4.88
CA ASN A 74 1.98 12.37 -5.63
C ASN A 74 2.35 12.55 -7.11
N LEU A 75 1.89 13.63 -7.75
CA LEU A 75 2.24 13.91 -9.15
C LEU A 75 3.75 14.07 -9.32
N ILE A 76 4.39 14.88 -8.47
CA ILE A 76 5.84 15.12 -8.53
C ILE A 76 6.60 13.81 -8.28
N GLY A 77 6.24 13.06 -7.24
CA GLY A 77 6.91 11.79 -6.91
C GLY A 77 6.67 10.70 -7.96
N ALA A 78 5.49 10.68 -8.58
CA ALA A 78 5.14 9.69 -9.60
C ALA A 78 5.91 9.89 -10.91
N LEU A 79 6.43 11.08 -11.22
CA LEU A 79 7.16 11.32 -12.48
C LEU A 79 8.36 10.38 -12.63
N GLY A 80 9.23 10.31 -11.62
CA GLY A 80 10.40 9.42 -11.65
C GLY A 80 10.01 7.95 -11.72
N SER A 81 9.03 7.55 -10.92
CA SER A 81 8.51 6.19 -10.90
C SER A 81 7.84 5.79 -12.22
N ALA A 82 7.14 6.71 -12.90
CA ALA A 82 6.48 6.47 -14.17
C ALA A 82 7.49 6.27 -15.31
N LEU A 83 8.53 7.11 -15.36
CA LEU A 83 9.63 6.95 -16.30
C LEU A 83 10.32 5.60 -16.11
N HIS A 84 10.61 5.21 -14.86
CA HIS A 84 11.20 3.90 -14.58
C HIS A 84 10.24 2.73 -14.93
N ALA A 85 8.96 2.82 -14.57
CA ALA A 85 7.96 1.79 -14.85
C ALA A 85 7.77 1.55 -16.36
N SER A 86 7.94 2.58 -17.21
CA SER A 86 7.87 2.46 -18.66
C SER A 86 8.96 1.56 -19.28
N GLN A 87 10.05 1.30 -18.55
CA GLN A 87 11.12 0.39 -18.98
C GLN A 87 10.71 -1.08 -18.84
N GLY A 88 9.82 -1.39 -17.89
CA GLY A 88 9.37 -2.75 -17.57
C GLY A 88 8.81 -3.53 -18.78
N PRO A 89 7.86 -2.96 -19.55
CA PRO A 89 7.29 -3.61 -20.73
C PRO A 89 8.30 -3.92 -21.84
N HIS A 90 9.41 -3.19 -21.94
CA HIS A 90 10.44 -3.39 -22.95
C HIS A 90 11.47 -4.44 -22.49
N LEU A 91 11.97 -4.27 -21.27
CA LEU A 91 13.05 -5.09 -20.72
C LEU A 91 12.59 -6.49 -20.33
N GLY A 92 11.35 -6.64 -19.83
CA GLY A 92 10.78 -7.94 -19.44
C GLY A 92 11.55 -8.67 -18.34
N ILE A 93 12.54 -8.01 -17.71
CA ILE A 93 13.38 -8.57 -16.65
C ILE A 93 13.10 -7.92 -15.29
N PRO A 94 13.20 -8.66 -14.18
CA PRO A 94 12.98 -8.13 -12.83
C PRO A 94 13.91 -6.95 -12.51
N GLN A 95 13.40 -5.97 -11.74
CA GLN A 95 14.15 -4.77 -11.35
C GLN A 95 15.48 -5.10 -10.66
N MET A 96 15.51 -6.14 -9.82
CA MET A 96 16.73 -6.57 -9.13
C MET A 96 17.79 -7.11 -10.10
N LEU A 97 17.40 -7.68 -11.24
CA LEU A 97 18.33 -8.10 -12.29
C LEU A 97 18.83 -6.89 -13.09
N GLN A 98 17.97 -5.89 -13.34
CA GLN A 98 18.38 -4.63 -13.96
C GLN A 98 19.43 -3.89 -13.11
N ALA A 99 19.23 -3.85 -11.80
CA ALA A 99 20.20 -3.26 -10.86
C ALA A 99 21.57 -3.94 -10.94
N ARG A 100 21.59 -5.28 -11.03
CA ARG A 100 22.84 -6.04 -11.23
C ARG A 100 23.51 -5.74 -12.57
N ALA A 101 22.73 -5.54 -13.63
CA ALA A 101 23.28 -5.19 -14.94
C ALA A 101 23.92 -3.79 -14.95
N GLN A 102 23.37 -2.84 -14.18
CA GLN A 102 23.86 -1.45 -14.12
C GLN A 102 25.04 -1.26 -13.15
N PHE A 103 24.99 -1.90 -11.99
CA PHE A 103 25.94 -1.65 -10.88
C PHE A 103 26.86 -2.84 -10.60
N GLY A 104 26.79 -3.90 -11.41
CA GLY A 104 27.49 -5.15 -11.18
C GLY A 104 26.93 -5.93 -9.98
N TYR A 105 27.60 -7.04 -9.64
CA TYR A 105 27.16 -7.95 -8.57
C TYR A 105 27.14 -7.27 -7.18
N TYR A 106 28.21 -6.55 -6.84
CA TYR A 106 28.33 -5.90 -5.53
C TYR A 106 27.40 -4.69 -5.41
N GLY A 107 27.34 -3.82 -6.42
CA GLY A 107 26.45 -2.66 -6.40
C GLY A 107 24.96 -3.06 -6.42
N GLY A 108 24.59 -4.07 -7.21
CA GLY A 108 23.23 -4.62 -7.21
C GLY A 108 22.84 -5.23 -5.85
N SER A 109 23.77 -5.89 -5.16
CA SER A 109 23.54 -6.44 -3.83
C SER A 109 23.31 -5.36 -2.77
N ILE A 110 24.05 -4.25 -2.81
CA ILE A 110 23.84 -3.12 -1.89
C ILE A 110 22.43 -2.54 -2.08
N LEU A 111 22.00 -2.32 -3.33
CA LEU A 111 20.65 -1.82 -3.62
C LEU A 111 19.57 -2.79 -3.15
N ALA A 112 19.80 -4.10 -3.28
CA ALA A 112 18.87 -5.12 -2.76
C ALA A 112 18.75 -5.07 -1.23
N VAL A 113 19.86 -4.86 -0.51
CA VAL A 113 19.85 -4.70 0.96
C VAL A 113 19.09 -3.43 1.37
N ILE A 114 19.32 -2.31 0.66
CA ILE A 114 18.59 -1.06 0.92
C ILE A 114 17.08 -1.28 0.72
N ALA A 115 16.68 -1.94 -0.38
CA ALA A 115 15.29 -2.26 -0.64
C ALA A 115 14.69 -3.17 0.44
N LEU A 116 15.43 -4.17 0.92
CA LEU A 116 15.02 -5.03 2.03
C LEU A 116 14.74 -4.23 3.31
N LEU A 117 15.66 -3.33 3.69
CA LEU A 117 15.50 -2.48 4.87
C LEU A 117 14.29 -1.54 4.73
N MET A 118 14.09 -0.97 3.54
CA MET A 118 12.92 -0.14 3.23
C MET A 118 11.62 -0.93 3.42
N PHE A 119 11.52 -2.15 2.86
CA PHE A 119 10.32 -2.98 3.01
C PHE A 119 10.11 -3.45 4.46
N LEU A 120 11.18 -3.70 5.21
CA LEU A 120 11.08 -4.02 6.63
C LEU A 120 10.53 -2.83 7.43
N GLY A 121 11.02 -1.62 7.15
CA GLY A 121 10.49 -0.39 7.75
C GLY A 121 9.02 -0.15 7.39
N PHE A 122 8.65 -0.37 6.13
CA PHE A 122 7.27 -0.25 5.67
C PHE A 122 6.36 -1.27 6.37
N PHE A 123 6.79 -2.52 6.48
CA PHE A 123 6.06 -3.56 7.21
C PHE A 123 5.89 -3.20 8.70
N ALA A 124 6.95 -2.71 9.34
CA ALA A 124 6.88 -2.24 10.73
C ALA A 124 5.86 -1.10 10.90
N SER A 125 5.83 -0.13 9.98
CA SER A 125 4.85 0.97 9.99
C SER A 125 3.40 0.47 9.89
N ILE A 126 3.15 -0.54 9.05
CA ILE A 126 1.82 -1.16 8.96
C ILE A 126 1.42 -1.79 10.29
N LEU A 127 2.34 -2.50 10.96
CA LEU A 127 2.08 -3.11 12.27
C LEU A 127 1.80 -2.08 13.35
N VAL A 128 2.54 -0.96 13.37
CA VAL A 128 2.30 0.13 14.32
C VAL A 128 0.90 0.70 14.14
N VAL A 129 0.49 0.99 12.90
CA VAL A 129 -0.86 1.52 12.62
C VAL A 129 -1.94 0.50 12.97
N ALA A 130 -1.73 -0.79 12.67
CA ALA A 130 -2.66 -1.85 13.05
C ALA A 130 -2.84 -1.94 14.57
N LYS A 131 -1.73 -1.86 15.32
CA LYS A 131 -1.71 -1.82 16.78
C LYS A 131 -2.45 -0.59 17.31
N ASP A 132 -2.14 0.62 16.83
CA ASP A 132 -2.81 1.85 17.27
C ASP A 132 -4.31 1.81 16.96
N SER A 133 -4.70 1.26 15.81
CA SER A 133 -6.11 1.09 15.43
C SER A 133 -6.84 0.12 16.36
N LEU A 134 -6.19 -0.97 16.79
CA LEU A 134 -6.81 -1.94 17.70
C LEU A 134 -6.92 -1.40 19.13
N LEU A 135 -5.88 -0.70 19.62
CA LEU A 135 -5.87 -0.09 20.94
C LEU A 135 -6.88 1.06 21.06
N ALA A 136 -7.25 1.70 19.96
CA ALA A 136 -8.33 2.68 19.95
C ALA A 136 -9.71 2.07 20.32
N VAL A 137 -9.89 0.75 20.12
CA VAL A 137 -11.11 0.01 20.46
C VAL A 137 -10.96 -0.77 21.76
N PHE A 138 -9.77 -1.34 22.01
CA PHE A 138 -9.44 -2.15 23.19
C PHE A 138 -8.18 -1.60 23.89
N PRO A 139 -8.30 -0.52 24.68
CA PRO A 139 -7.14 0.17 25.27
C PRO A 139 -6.33 -0.67 26.25
N GLU A 140 -6.94 -1.68 26.86
CA GLU A 140 -6.35 -2.57 27.86
C GLU A 140 -5.36 -3.62 27.30
N LEU A 141 -5.28 -3.78 25.98
CA LEU A 141 -4.39 -4.77 25.38
C LEU A 141 -2.92 -4.36 25.49
N ASN A 142 -2.02 -5.33 25.66
CA ASN A 142 -0.59 -5.08 25.66
C ASN A 142 -0.10 -4.68 24.24
N PRO A 143 0.46 -3.47 24.04
CA PRO A 143 0.85 -2.97 22.71
C PRO A 143 1.88 -3.85 22.00
N THR A 144 2.87 -4.38 22.73
CA THR A 144 3.92 -5.24 22.17
C THR A 144 3.33 -6.58 21.72
N LEU A 145 2.43 -7.16 22.51
CA LEU A 145 1.77 -8.41 22.15
C LEU A 145 0.95 -8.27 20.87
N VAL A 146 0.22 -7.15 20.73
CA VAL A 146 -0.58 -6.85 19.54
C VAL A 146 0.31 -6.80 18.28
N ILE A 147 1.45 -6.10 18.35
CA ILE A 147 2.41 -6.04 17.22
C ILE A 147 2.91 -7.45 16.87
N VAL A 148 3.33 -8.25 17.85
CA VAL A 148 3.88 -9.59 17.63
C VAL A 148 2.83 -10.52 17.00
N VAL A 149 1.58 -10.45 17.46
CA VAL A 149 0.47 -11.25 16.90
C VAL A 149 0.21 -10.86 15.45
N PHE A 150 0.09 -9.56 15.14
CA PHE A 150 -0.11 -9.12 13.75
C PHE A 150 1.07 -9.48 12.85
N ALA A 151 2.31 -9.39 13.34
CA ALA A 151 3.50 -9.80 12.61
C ALA A 151 3.45 -11.31 12.28
N ALA A 152 3.12 -12.14 13.27
CA ALA A 152 3.01 -13.58 13.11
C ALA A 152 1.90 -13.95 12.10
N VAL A 153 0.72 -13.32 12.20
CA VAL A 153 -0.38 -13.51 11.25
C VAL A 153 0.05 -13.11 9.83
N GLY A 154 0.72 -11.96 9.67
CA GLY A 154 1.23 -11.52 8.37
C GLY A 154 2.22 -12.50 7.76
N ILE A 155 3.15 -13.04 8.56
CA ILE A 155 4.12 -14.06 8.12
C ILE A 155 3.40 -15.35 7.73
N VAL A 156 2.44 -15.82 8.52
CA VAL A 156 1.65 -17.02 8.19
C VAL A 156 0.90 -16.84 6.88
N ILE A 157 0.22 -15.71 6.67
CA ILE A 157 -0.48 -15.43 5.40
C ILE A 157 0.52 -15.40 4.23
N ALA A 158 1.70 -14.81 4.41
CA ALA A 158 2.75 -14.80 3.40
C ALA A 158 3.26 -16.21 3.05
N ILE A 159 3.28 -17.14 4.01
CA ILE A 159 3.68 -18.54 3.80
C ILE A 159 2.57 -19.36 3.11
N VAL A 160 1.30 -19.16 3.48
CA VAL A 160 0.17 -19.98 2.98
C VAL A 160 -0.08 -19.79 1.47
N GLY A 161 0.33 -18.66 0.90
CA GLY A 161 0.48 -18.49 -0.55
C GLY A 161 -0.27 -17.31 -1.18
N TYR A 162 0.05 -17.07 -2.45
CA TYR A 162 -0.37 -15.89 -3.23
C TYR A 162 -1.89 -15.70 -3.29
N ASP A 163 -2.65 -16.77 -3.52
CA ASP A 163 -4.11 -16.69 -3.73
C ASP A 163 -4.87 -16.26 -2.47
N LEU A 164 -4.45 -16.73 -1.28
CA LEU A 164 -5.07 -16.34 -0.03
C LEU A 164 -4.73 -14.88 0.30
N LEU A 165 -3.46 -14.51 0.12
CA LEU A 165 -2.99 -13.14 0.31
C LEU A 165 -3.77 -12.18 -0.61
N GLN A 166 -3.93 -12.52 -1.89
CA GLN A 166 -4.61 -11.66 -2.84
C GLN A 166 -6.10 -11.48 -2.52
N LYS A 167 -6.79 -12.55 -2.12
CA LYS A 167 -8.20 -12.48 -1.70
C LYS A 167 -8.36 -11.65 -0.42
N ALA A 168 -7.51 -11.88 0.58
CA ALA A 168 -7.54 -11.12 1.82
C ALA A 168 -7.29 -9.63 1.58
N MET A 169 -6.28 -9.30 0.75
CA MET A 169 -5.97 -7.92 0.36
C MET A 169 -7.15 -7.25 -0.33
N ALA A 170 -7.79 -7.92 -1.30
CA ALA A 170 -8.92 -7.35 -2.03
C ALA A 170 -10.14 -7.05 -1.13
N ILE A 171 -10.42 -7.93 -0.15
CA ILE A 171 -11.51 -7.73 0.80
C ILE A 171 -11.18 -6.56 1.74
N LEU A 172 -10.00 -6.59 2.37
CA LEU A 172 -9.56 -5.57 3.32
C LEU A 172 -9.47 -4.19 2.66
N SER A 173 -8.92 -4.11 1.45
CA SER A 173 -8.82 -2.86 0.70
C SER A 173 -10.19 -2.27 0.37
N THR A 174 -11.17 -3.11 0.06
CA THR A 174 -12.54 -2.68 -0.23
C THR A 174 -13.22 -2.14 1.03
N ILE A 175 -13.05 -2.81 2.18
CA ILE A 175 -13.58 -2.34 3.46
C ILE A 175 -13.00 -0.97 3.79
N ILE A 176 -11.68 -0.81 3.68
CA ILE A 176 -10.99 0.46 3.96
C ILE A 176 -11.49 1.58 3.03
N ALA A 177 -11.61 1.29 1.73
CA ALA A 177 -12.12 2.26 0.76
C ALA A 177 -13.53 2.75 1.12
N ILE A 178 -14.43 1.84 1.51
CA ILE A 178 -15.79 2.18 1.94
C ILE A 178 -15.76 3.00 3.23
N SER A 179 -14.99 2.58 4.24
CA SER A 179 -14.86 3.31 5.50
C SER A 179 -14.36 4.74 5.30
N VAL A 180 -13.36 4.93 4.43
CA VAL A 180 -12.82 6.27 4.09
C VAL A 180 -13.87 7.09 3.34
N ALA A 181 -14.59 6.51 2.39
CA ALA A 181 -15.64 7.22 1.65
C ALA A 181 -16.75 7.71 2.60
N VAL A 182 -17.21 6.86 3.53
CA VAL A 182 -18.20 7.22 4.54
C VAL A 182 -17.68 8.32 5.45
N ALA A 183 -16.43 8.22 5.93
CA ALA A 183 -15.82 9.25 6.78
C ALA A 183 -15.70 10.60 6.05
N MET A 184 -15.30 10.59 4.78
CA MET A 184 -15.19 11.80 3.95
C MET A 184 -16.56 12.47 3.74
N VAL A 185 -17.59 11.69 3.41
CA VAL A 185 -18.96 12.22 3.26
C VAL A 185 -19.46 12.77 4.60
N GLY A 186 -19.24 12.05 5.70
CA GLY A 186 -19.60 12.52 7.05
C GLY A 186 -18.91 13.84 7.40
N MET A 187 -17.66 14.03 7.02
CA MET A 187 -16.90 15.25 7.26
C MET A 187 -17.37 16.42 6.39
N LEU A 188 -17.83 16.16 5.16
CA LEU A 188 -18.39 17.18 4.27
C LEU A 188 -19.80 17.64 4.69
N LEU A 189 -20.57 16.76 5.33
CA LEU A 189 -21.93 17.04 5.79
C LEU A 189 -21.97 17.70 7.18
N ASN A 190 -20.94 17.53 8.01
CA ASN A 190 -20.87 18.10 9.35
C ASN A 190 -19.80 19.21 9.43
N THR A 191 -20.23 20.48 9.43
CA THR A 191 -19.36 21.67 9.51
C THR A 191 -18.59 21.79 10.84
N ASP A 192 -18.99 21.06 11.87
CA ASP A 192 -18.38 21.13 13.21
C ASP A 192 -17.06 20.32 13.33
N PHE A 193 -16.84 19.34 12.46
CA PHE A 193 -15.59 18.55 12.44
C PHE A 193 -14.35 19.39 12.06
N THR A 194 -14.57 20.48 11.31
CA THR A 194 -13.53 21.47 10.97
C THR A 194 -13.10 22.32 12.15
N GLY A 195 -13.93 22.47 13.20
CA GLY A 195 -13.63 23.24 14.40
C GLY A 195 -12.90 22.46 15.48
N SER A 196 -13.17 21.14 15.61
CA SER A 196 -12.61 20.30 16.69
C SER A 196 -11.17 19.81 16.44
N ALA A 197 -10.70 19.79 15.19
CA ALA A 197 -9.33 19.38 14.87
C ALA A 197 -8.28 20.36 15.42
N HIS A 198 -8.64 21.64 15.58
CA HIS A 198 -7.76 22.66 16.16
C HIS A 198 -7.63 22.59 17.69
N SER A 199 -8.59 21.98 18.41
CA SER A 199 -8.63 22.02 19.87
C SER A 199 -8.00 20.80 20.55
N GLY A 200 -8.00 19.61 19.91
CA GLY A 200 -7.56 18.37 20.56
C GLY A 200 -6.06 18.29 20.91
N TRP A 201 -5.19 18.91 20.11
CA TRP A 201 -3.74 18.86 20.34
C TRP A 201 -3.23 19.90 21.34
N GLY A 202 -3.93 21.01 21.52
CA GLY A 202 -3.61 21.99 22.58
C GLY A 202 -3.74 21.38 23.98
N GLU A 203 -4.75 20.52 24.19
CA GLU A 203 -4.91 19.76 25.44
C GLU A 203 -3.89 18.62 25.57
N ALA A 204 -3.55 17.92 24.47
CA ALA A 204 -2.57 16.84 24.50
C ALA A 204 -1.14 17.34 24.80
N LEU A 205 -0.75 18.50 24.27
CA LEU A 205 0.53 19.15 24.56
C LEU A 205 0.55 19.81 25.95
N GLY A 206 -0.60 20.29 26.45
CA GLY A 206 -0.73 20.80 27.83
C GLY A 206 -0.59 19.71 28.90
N ARG A 207 -0.99 18.48 28.60
CA ARG A 207 -0.86 17.32 29.51
C ARG A 207 0.53 16.69 29.50
N GLY A 208 1.34 16.89 28.47
CA GLY A 208 2.70 16.35 28.37
C GLY A 208 3.80 17.14 29.10
N VAL A 209 3.50 18.37 29.57
CA VAL A 209 4.47 19.27 30.23
C VAL A 209 4.31 19.30 31.76
N THR A 210 3.25 18.67 32.29
CA THR A 210 2.93 18.67 33.73
C THR A 210 2.92 17.29 34.39
N GLY A 211 3.53 16.28 33.76
CA GLY A 211 3.69 14.92 34.30
C GLY A 211 5.15 14.54 34.51
#